data_AF-A0A4U5PFH4-F1
#
_entry.id   AF-A0A4U5PFH4-F1
#
_cell.length_a   1.000
_cell.length_b   1.000
_cell.length_c   1.000
_cell.angle_alpha   90.00
_cell.angle_beta   90.00
_cell.angle_gamma   90.00
#
_symmetry.space_group_name_H-M   'P 1'
#
loop_
_entity.id
_entity.type
_entity.pdbx_description
1 polymer ?
#
loop_
_entity_poly.entity_id
_entity_poly.type
_entity_poly.pdbx_seq_one_letter_code
_entity_poly.pdbx_strand_id
1 'polypeptide(L)'
;MAGYHISHLAVFWISLDRFTVVSFPLMYHKMCTPNVVIYRWALTIFISTVHTSLLLVRNDLSSATPEFCRTSENWKPWCINYLFGFATLLCVANIILYLLTIRKTQSALSSQTEFQKKVYYTFFYIIIVYILFWVIPKAFYFLAKKILAKMPEFSLVSSIFLQINGIADNFMTLGNFAIYGWRHREIRVALRNMPFKKKSVRKYDLLTQPNTSRRDRQVTLVVALYGTRPTVLRHPWCLVDAAGGLLTPVVI
;
A
#
# COMPACT_ATOMS: atom_id res chain seq x y z
N MET A 1 14.73 7.26 10.60
CA MET A 1 15.45 6.53 9.53
C MET A 1 14.73 5.26 9.11
N ALA A 2 14.53 4.28 10.00
CA ALA A 2 13.85 3.02 9.64
C ALA A 2 12.47 3.23 9.01
N GLY A 3 11.65 4.13 9.58
CA GLY A 3 10.36 4.49 8.98
C GLY A 3 10.47 5.05 7.56
N TYR A 4 11.54 5.77 7.24
CA TYR A 4 11.78 6.29 5.89
C TYR A 4 12.02 5.16 4.88
N HIS A 5 12.89 4.20 5.22
CA HIS A 5 13.15 3.04 4.36
C HIS A 5 11.91 2.16 4.21
N ILE A 6 11.19 1.90 5.31
CA ILE A 6 9.94 1.11 5.31
C ILE A 6 8.91 1.75 4.38
N SER A 7 8.67 3.05 4.49
CA SER A 7 7.69 3.75 3.64
C SER A 7 8.03 3.66 2.16
N HIS A 8 9.30 3.84 1.77
CA HIS A 8 9.68 3.73 0.35
C HIS A 8 9.60 2.30 -0.19
N LEU A 9 10.03 1.31 0.62
CA LEU A 9 9.91 -0.10 0.25
C LEU A 9 8.46 -0.53 0.17
N ALA A 10 7.58 -0.07 1.06
CA ALA A 10 6.15 -0.36 1.01
C ALA A 10 5.53 0.13 -0.31
N VAL A 11 5.86 1.35 -0.75
CA VAL A 11 5.41 1.88 -2.04
C VAL A 11 5.95 1.05 -3.20
N PHE A 12 7.20 0.63 -3.13
CA PHE A 12 7.80 -0.29 -4.10
C PHE A 12 7.08 -1.64 -4.18
N TRP A 13 6.78 -2.27 -3.05
CA TRP A 13 6.03 -3.52 -3.03
C TRP A 13 4.63 -3.35 -3.61
N ILE A 14 3.97 -2.23 -3.32
CA ILE A 14 2.66 -1.92 -3.88
C ILE A 14 2.73 -1.78 -5.41
N SER A 15 3.69 -1.03 -5.94
CA SER A 15 3.82 -0.86 -7.39
C SER A 15 4.16 -2.18 -8.09
N LEU A 16 5.03 -2.99 -7.48
CA LEU A 16 5.38 -4.33 -7.96
C LEU A 16 4.16 -5.25 -7.96
N ASP A 17 3.31 -5.20 -6.94
CA ASP A 17 2.07 -5.98 -6.89
C ASP A 17 1.09 -5.59 -7.98
N ARG A 18 0.91 -4.28 -8.23
CA ARG A 18 0.07 -3.80 -9.33
C ARG A 18 0.62 -4.21 -10.69
N PHE A 19 1.93 -4.11 -10.88
CA PHE A 19 2.56 -4.57 -12.11
C PHE A 19 2.35 -6.08 -12.31
N THR A 20 2.55 -6.86 -11.24
CA THR A 20 2.45 -8.32 -11.28
C THR A 20 1.03 -8.79 -11.55
N VAL A 21 0.01 -8.16 -10.96
CA VAL A 21 -1.38 -8.55 -11.21
C VAL A 21 -1.79 -8.30 -12.66
N VAL A 22 -1.39 -7.16 -13.23
CA VAL A 22 -1.71 -6.80 -14.62
C VAL A 22 -0.91 -7.64 -15.61
N SER A 23 0.37 -7.88 -15.35
CA SER A 23 1.27 -8.53 -16.30
C SER A 23 1.20 -10.06 -16.22
N PHE A 24 0.98 -10.61 -15.02
CA PHE A 24 1.08 -12.04 -14.73
C PHE A 24 -0.04 -12.51 -13.77
N PRO A 25 -1.32 -12.43 -14.19
CA PRO A 25 -2.46 -12.68 -13.29
C PRO A 25 -2.47 -14.08 -12.66
N LEU A 26 -2.10 -15.11 -13.44
CA LEU A 26 -2.02 -16.50 -12.94
C LEU A 26 -0.94 -16.68 -11.89
N MET A 27 0.21 -15.99 -12.05
CA MET A 27 1.28 -16.00 -11.07
C MET A 27 0.88 -15.23 -9.82
N TYR A 28 0.26 -14.06 -9.99
CA TYR A 28 -0.21 -13.23 -8.89
C TYR A 28 -1.20 -13.98 -7.99
N HIS A 29 -2.15 -14.72 -8.57
CA HIS A 29 -3.09 -15.54 -7.80
C HIS A 29 -2.37 -16.55 -6.88
N LYS A 30 -1.27 -17.17 -7.35
CA LYS A 30 -0.45 -18.07 -6.52
C LYS A 30 0.35 -17.31 -5.46
N MET A 31 0.71 -16.06 -5.72
CA MET A 31 1.43 -15.20 -4.78
C MET A 31 0.53 -14.60 -3.69
N CYS A 32 -0.79 -14.57 -3.87
CA CYS A 32 -1.76 -14.09 -2.88
C CYS A 32 -1.98 -15.03 -1.69
N THR A 33 -0.92 -15.62 -1.14
CA THR A 33 -0.99 -16.42 0.09
C THR A 33 -0.54 -15.58 1.29
N PRO A 34 -1.12 -15.79 2.49
CA PRO A 34 -0.73 -15.04 3.69
C PRO A 34 0.76 -15.18 4.00
N ASN A 35 1.34 -16.34 3.71
CA ASN A 35 2.77 -16.60 3.90
C ASN A 35 3.64 -15.66 3.06
N VAL A 36 3.32 -15.47 1.77
CA VAL A 36 4.06 -14.55 0.89
C VAL A 36 3.96 -13.11 1.40
N VAL A 37 2.80 -12.70 1.91
CA VAL A 37 2.61 -11.37 2.50
C VAL A 37 3.51 -11.20 3.75
N ILE A 38 3.54 -12.19 4.64
CA ILE A 38 4.40 -12.19 5.82
C ILE A 38 5.88 -12.13 5.42
N TYR A 39 6.31 -12.91 4.43
CA TYR A 39 7.69 -12.87 3.94
C TYR A 39 8.08 -11.50 3.38
N ARG A 40 7.22 -10.87 2.58
CA ARG A 40 7.47 -9.52 2.05
C ARG A 40 7.55 -8.46 3.14
N TRP A 41 6.68 -8.57 4.14
CA TRP A 41 6.72 -7.70 5.31
C TRP A 41 8.03 -7.89 6.09
N ALA A 42 8.40 -9.13 6.40
CA ALA A 42 9.64 -9.46 7.10
C ALA A 42 10.88 -8.98 6.33
N LEU A 43 10.90 -9.17 5.00
CA LEU A 43 11.96 -8.68 4.12
C LEU A 43 12.06 -7.14 4.14
N THR A 44 10.92 -6.44 4.17
CA THR A 44 10.89 -4.98 4.27
C THR A 44 11.49 -4.49 5.58
N ILE A 45 11.13 -5.14 6.70
CA ILE A 45 11.70 -4.83 8.02
C ILE A 45 13.21 -5.13 8.01
N PHE A 46 13.62 -6.29 7.52
CA PHE A 46 15.02 -6.68 7.44
C PHE A 46 15.87 -5.68 6.64
N ILE A 47 15.46 -5.36 5.41
CA ILE A 47 16.17 -4.40 4.54
C ILE A 47 16.24 -3.02 5.22
N SER A 48 15.13 -2.55 5.79
CA SER A 48 15.10 -1.28 6.52
C SER A 48 16.05 -1.26 7.72
N THR A 49 16.07 -2.34 8.51
CA THR A 49 16.95 -2.49 9.67
C THR A 49 18.41 -2.48 9.24
N VAL A 50 18.80 -3.28 8.23
CA VAL A 50 20.17 -3.31 7.70
C VAL A 50 20.62 -1.92 7.26
N HIS A 51 19.84 -1.23 6.43
CA HIS A 51 20.18 0.11 5.97
C HIS A 51 20.24 1.14 7.10
N THR A 52 19.35 1.03 8.10
CA THR A 52 19.37 1.92 9.26
C THR A 52 20.58 1.67 10.15
N SER A 53 20.91 0.40 10.43
CA SER A 53 22.07 0.02 11.24
C SER A 53 23.37 0.43 10.58
N LEU A 54 23.50 0.27 9.25
CA LEU A 54 24.68 0.74 8.50
C LEU A 54 24.89 2.25 8.63
N LEU A 55 23.81 3.04 8.67
CA LEU A 55 23.90 4.48 8.91
C LEU A 55 24.33 4.81 10.34
N LEU A 56 23.86 4.04 11.33
CA LEU A 56 24.19 4.26 12.74
C LEU A 56 25.65 3.89 13.04
N VAL A 57 26.09 2.69 12.67
CA VAL A 57 27.47 2.21 12.89
C VAL A 57 28.50 3.16 12.28
N ARG A 58 28.21 3.70 11.09
CA ARG A 58 29.11 4.64 10.41
C ARG A 58 29.16 6.02 11.07
N ASN A 59 28.08 6.45 11.72
CA ASN A 59 28.08 7.71 12.47
C ASN A 59 28.91 7.62 13.74
N ASP A 60 28.83 6.50 14.47
CA ASP A 60 29.58 6.27 15.72
C ASP A 60 31.09 6.21 15.47
N LEU A 61 31.52 5.67 14.33
CA LEU A 61 32.93 5.66 13.90
C LEU A 61 33.50 7.06 13.62
N SER A 62 32.66 8.10 13.57
CA SER A 62 33.06 9.47 13.28
C SER A 62 32.78 10.40 14.48
N SER A 63 33.16 9.93 15.67
CA SER A 63 33.75 10.61 16.86
C SER A 63 33.27 11.99 17.35
N ALA A 64 32.12 12.50 16.92
CA ALA A 64 31.46 13.61 17.60
C ALA A 64 30.01 13.20 17.88
N THR A 65 29.71 12.89 19.13
CA THR A 65 28.33 12.71 19.60
C THR A 65 27.52 13.95 19.20
N PRO A 66 26.46 13.82 18.38
CA PRO A 66 25.68 14.98 17.98
C PRO A 66 25.01 15.58 19.22
N GLU A 67 25.29 16.86 19.46
CA GLU A 67 24.86 17.59 20.66
C GLU A 67 23.32 17.71 20.78
N PHE A 68 22.60 17.51 19.67
CA PHE A 68 21.14 17.47 19.66
C PHE A 68 20.59 16.43 18.66
N CYS A 69 19.58 15.65 19.07
CA CYS A 69 18.78 14.77 18.19
C CYS A 69 17.77 15.52 17.31
N ARG A 70 17.75 16.85 17.35
CA ARG A 70 16.81 17.67 16.58
C ARG A 70 17.48 18.22 15.34
N THR A 71 16.70 18.19 14.27
CA THR A 71 16.92 18.73 12.91
C THR A 71 17.94 18.01 12.01
N SER A 72 17.46 17.70 10.81
CA SER A 72 18.22 17.18 9.66
C SER A 72 19.35 18.12 9.19
N GLU A 73 19.49 19.30 9.79
CA GLU A 73 20.54 20.28 9.51
C GLU A 73 21.92 19.79 9.92
N ASN A 74 22.02 18.99 11.00
CA ASN A 74 23.29 18.46 11.50
C ASN A 74 23.70 17.14 10.82
N TRP A 75 22.97 16.70 9.81
CA TRP A 75 23.29 15.43 9.16
C TRP A 75 24.47 15.59 8.23
N LYS A 76 25.45 14.69 8.39
CA LYS A 76 26.63 14.66 7.53
C LYS A 76 26.20 14.55 6.05
N PRO A 77 26.83 15.27 5.12
CA PRO A 77 26.43 15.29 3.71
C PRO A 77 26.30 13.90 3.07
N TRP A 78 27.17 12.96 3.44
CA TRP A 78 27.14 11.59 2.93
C TRP A 78 25.86 10.83 3.32
N CYS A 79 25.31 11.07 4.52
CA CYS A 79 24.08 10.41 5.00
C CYS A 79 22.88 10.90 4.19
N ILE A 80 22.83 12.22 3.95
CA ILE A 80 21.81 12.85 3.11
C ILE A 80 21.89 12.32 1.68
N ASN A 81 23.09 12.27 1.09
CA ASN A 81 23.30 11.75 -0.27
C ASN A 81 22.92 10.27 -0.39
N TYR A 82 23.21 9.46 0.64
CA TYR A 82 22.82 8.07 0.68
C TYR A 82 21.29 7.91 0.70
N LEU A 83 20.59 8.58 1.62
CA LEU A 83 19.13 8.49 1.72
C LEU A 83 18.46 8.98 0.44
N PHE A 84 19.03 10.03 -0.15
CA PHE A 84 18.62 10.54 -1.45
C PHE A 84 18.79 9.49 -2.56
N GLY A 85 19.98 8.89 -2.67
CA GLY A 85 20.25 7.86 -3.68
C GLY A 85 19.30 6.68 -3.55
N PHE A 86 19.07 6.21 -2.32
CA PHE A 86 18.11 5.14 -2.03
C PHE A 86 16.68 5.48 -2.47
N ALA A 87 16.17 6.65 -2.05
CA ALA A 87 14.83 7.06 -2.42
C ALA A 87 14.68 7.33 -3.92
N THR A 88 15.70 7.92 -4.56
CA THR A 88 15.71 8.17 -6.00
C THR A 88 15.66 6.85 -6.77
N LEU A 89 16.46 5.87 -6.39
CA LEU A 89 16.47 4.54 -7.00
C LEU A 89 15.08 3.88 -6.92
N LEU A 90 14.46 3.88 -5.73
CA LEU A 90 13.12 3.32 -5.55
C LEU A 90 12.05 4.13 -6.29
N CYS A 91 12.15 5.47 -6.33
CA CYS A 91 11.24 6.31 -7.11
C CYS A 91 11.34 6.01 -8.61
N VAL A 92 12.54 5.89 -9.16
CA VAL A 92 12.74 5.52 -10.57
C VAL A 92 12.19 4.13 -10.85
N ALA A 93 12.48 3.14 -9.99
CA ALA A 93 11.94 1.79 -10.13
C ALA A 93 10.41 1.80 -10.10
N ASN A 94 9.79 2.56 -9.19
CA ASN A 94 8.34 2.74 -9.13
C ASN A 94 7.77 3.35 -10.41
N ILE A 95 8.38 4.43 -10.92
CA ILE A 95 7.95 5.08 -12.18
C ILE A 95 8.01 4.08 -13.33
N ILE A 96 9.10 3.32 -13.45
CA ILE A 96 9.25 2.30 -14.50
C ILE A 96 8.14 1.24 -14.38
N LEU A 97 7.93 0.67 -13.18
CA LEU A 97 6.88 -0.32 -12.95
C LEU A 97 5.49 0.23 -13.30
N TYR A 98 5.21 1.47 -12.94
CA TYR A 98 3.94 2.13 -13.26
C TYR A 98 3.77 2.40 -14.75
N LEU A 99 4.80 2.87 -15.45
CA LEU A 99 4.77 3.06 -16.91
C LEU A 99 4.54 1.74 -17.63
N LEU A 100 5.20 0.66 -17.19
CA LEU A 100 4.98 -0.69 -17.72
C LEU A 100 3.56 -1.17 -17.47
N THR A 101 3.04 -0.94 -16.26
CA THR A 101 1.66 -1.28 -15.89
C THR A 101 0.64 -0.52 -16.76
N ILE A 102 0.83 0.78 -16.97
CA ILE A 102 -0.03 1.61 -17.82
C ILE A 102 0.00 1.09 -19.25
N ARG A 103 1.18 0.88 -19.83
CA ARG A 103 1.34 0.38 -21.20
C ARG A 103 0.63 -0.97 -21.41
N LYS A 104 0.84 -1.90 -20.48
CA LYS A 104 0.19 -3.22 -20.53
C LYS A 104 -1.33 -3.10 -20.41
N THR A 105 -1.82 -2.24 -19.52
CA THR A 105 -3.26 -2.06 -19.33
C THR A 105 -3.92 -1.38 -20.53
N GLN A 106 -3.29 -0.35 -21.10
CA GLN A 106 -3.78 0.33 -22.30
C GLN A 106 -3.93 -0.63 -23.48
N SER A 107 -2.98 -1.55 -23.66
CA SER A 107 -3.08 -2.60 -24.67
C SER A 107 -4.27 -3.53 -24.46
N ALA A 108 -4.73 -3.71 -23.22
CA ALA A 108 -5.89 -4.53 -22.89
C ALA A 108 -7.22 -3.75 -22.88
N LEU A 109 -7.16 -2.42 -22.78
CA LEU A 109 -8.30 -1.54 -22.47
C LEU A 109 -9.44 -1.60 -23.49
N SER A 110 -9.12 -1.83 -24.78
CA SER A 110 -10.13 -1.94 -25.84
C SER A 110 -11.06 -3.13 -25.65
N SER A 111 -10.60 -4.18 -24.95
CA SER A 111 -11.36 -5.39 -24.66
C SER A 111 -12.01 -5.40 -23.27
N GLN A 112 -11.80 -4.35 -22.48
CA GLN A 112 -12.16 -4.34 -21.06
C GLN A 112 -13.58 -3.80 -20.80
N THR A 113 -14.20 -4.38 -19.78
CA THR A 113 -15.50 -3.96 -19.25
C THR A 113 -15.41 -2.58 -18.57
N GLU A 114 -16.54 -1.87 -18.45
CA GLU A 114 -16.63 -0.57 -17.75
C GLU A 114 -16.13 -0.64 -16.29
N PHE A 115 -16.30 -1.80 -15.64
CA PHE A 115 -15.78 -2.04 -14.31
C PHE A 115 -14.24 -2.02 -14.27
N GLN A 116 -13.59 -2.71 -15.21
CA GLN A 116 -12.12 -2.76 -15.33
C GLN A 116 -11.55 -1.37 -15.63
N LYS A 117 -12.21 -0.59 -16.48
CA LYS A 117 -11.84 0.82 -16.72
C LYS A 117 -11.85 1.64 -15.43
N LYS A 118 -12.87 1.47 -14.58
CA LYS A 118 -12.95 2.17 -13.28
C LYS A 118 -11.83 1.76 -12.31
N VAL A 119 -11.44 0.48 -12.31
CA VAL A 119 -10.28 -0.01 -11.54
C VAL A 119 -8.99 0.63 -12.09
N TYR A 120 -8.81 0.66 -13.41
CA TYR A 120 -7.66 1.30 -14.05
C TYR A 120 -7.51 2.79 -13.68
N TYR A 121 -8.60 3.57 -13.76
CA TYR A 121 -8.57 4.99 -13.35
C TYR A 121 -8.16 5.18 -11.89
N THR A 122 -8.46 4.20 -11.02
CA THR A 122 -7.91 4.17 -9.65
C THR A 122 -6.40 4.17 -9.68
N PHE A 123 -5.81 3.20 -10.38
CA PHE A 123 -4.36 3.01 -10.37
C PHE A 123 -3.67 4.22 -10.97
N PHE A 124 -4.21 4.75 -12.06
CA PHE A 124 -3.71 5.98 -12.65
C PHE A 124 -3.76 7.17 -11.68
N TYR A 125 -4.87 7.36 -10.95
CA TYR A 125 -4.99 8.40 -9.94
C TYR A 125 -3.95 8.24 -8.82
N ILE A 126 -3.75 7.01 -8.32
CA ILE A 126 -2.73 6.72 -7.32
C ILE A 126 -1.36 7.16 -7.81
N ILE A 127 -0.98 6.74 -9.02
CA ILE A 127 0.31 7.05 -9.63
C ILE A 127 0.52 8.56 -9.70
N ILE A 128 -0.47 9.31 -10.19
CA ILE A 128 -0.40 10.76 -10.29
C ILE A 128 -0.20 11.39 -8.92
N VAL A 129 -1.01 11.00 -7.91
CA VAL A 129 -0.90 11.53 -6.55
C VAL A 129 0.51 11.29 -5.99
N TYR A 130 1.07 10.09 -6.18
CA TYR A 130 2.45 9.79 -5.77
C TYR A 130 3.49 10.65 -6.49
N ILE A 131 3.36 10.85 -7.81
CA ILE A 131 4.31 11.69 -8.55
C ILE A 131 4.23 13.14 -8.06
N LEU A 132 3.02 13.70 -7.97
CA LEU A 132 2.78 15.11 -7.65
C LEU A 132 3.16 15.46 -6.21
N PHE A 133 2.77 14.64 -5.23
CA PHE A 133 2.93 14.97 -3.82
C PHE A 133 4.15 14.30 -3.18
N TRP A 134 4.82 13.36 -3.84
CA TRP A 134 6.02 12.71 -3.27
C TRP A 134 7.27 12.93 -4.13
N VAL A 135 7.22 12.58 -5.41
CA VAL A 135 8.42 12.60 -6.27
C VAL A 135 8.84 14.03 -6.58
N ILE A 136 7.91 14.88 -7.04
CA ILE A 136 8.22 16.25 -7.47
C ILE A 136 8.74 17.11 -6.32
N PRO A 137 8.09 17.21 -5.14
CA PRO A 137 8.57 18.06 -4.05
C PRO A 137 9.96 17.67 -3.58
N LYS A 138 10.24 16.36 -3.52
CA LYS A 138 11.55 15.83 -3.14
C LYS A 138 12.59 16.15 -4.22
N ALA A 139 12.31 15.84 -5.48
CA ALA A 139 13.21 16.16 -6.59
C ALA A 139 13.56 17.66 -6.62
N PHE A 140 12.58 18.53 -6.40
CA PHE A 140 12.77 19.98 -6.35
C PHE A 140 13.60 20.41 -5.13
N TYR A 141 13.32 19.90 -3.93
CA TYR A 141 14.16 20.12 -2.74
C TYR A 141 15.63 19.78 -3.01
N PHE A 142 15.89 18.63 -3.65
CA PHE A 142 17.25 18.17 -3.91
C PHE A 142 17.94 18.98 -5.01
N LEU A 143 17.22 19.31 -6.09
CA LEU A 143 17.74 20.16 -7.15
C LEU A 143 18.07 21.55 -6.61
N ALA A 144 17.17 22.13 -5.81
CA ALA A 144 17.38 23.39 -5.11
C ALA A 144 18.60 23.31 -4.20
N LYS A 145 18.75 22.24 -3.39
CA LYS A 145 19.94 22.04 -2.55
C LYS A 145 21.24 21.99 -3.35
N LYS A 146 21.26 21.34 -4.50
CA LYS A 146 22.46 21.23 -5.34
C LYS A 146 22.84 22.57 -6.02
N ILE A 147 21.83 23.32 -6.50
CA ILE A 147 22.04 24.58 -7.22
C ILE A 147 22.31 25.73 -6.24
N LEU A 148 21.52 25.82 -5.17
CA LEU A 148 21.50 26.95 -4.25
C LEU A 148 22.49 26.81 -3.09
N ALA A 149 23.16 25.66 -2.91
CA ALA A 149 24.20 25.49 -1.89
C ALA A 149 25.37 26.49 -2.01
N LYS A 150 25.49 27.20 -3.14
CA LYS A 150 26.50 28.25 -3.36
C LYS A 150 26.07 29.63 -2.86
N MET A 151 24.82 29.80 -2.42
CA MET A 151 24.28 31.10 -1.99
C MET A 151 24.38 31.28 -0.47
N PRO A 152 24.68 32.51 0.01
CA PRO A 152 24.82 32.78 1.44
C PRO A 152 23.52 32.63 2.24
N GLU A 153 22.33 32.81 1.63
CA GLU A 153 21.02 32.65 2.28
C GLU A 153 20.44 31.22 2.21
N PHE A 154 21.29 30.23 1.92
CA PHE A 154 20.86 28.86 1.70
C PHE A 154 20.12 28.22 2.91
N SER A 155 20.43 28.65 4.13
CA SER A 155 19.81 28.12 5.36
C SER A 155 18.29 28.34 5.39
N LEU A 156 17.83 29.56 5.07
CA LEU A 156 16.41 29.92 5.09
C LEU A 156 15.64 29.16 3.99
N VAL A 157 16.20 29.09 2.79
CA VAL A 157 15.60 28.37 1.66
C VAL A 157 15.52 26.86 1.94
N SER A 158 16.57 26.27 2.51
CA SER A 158 16.58 24.85 2.90
C SER A 158 15.51 24.56 3.96
N SER A 159 15.31 25.46 4.93
CA SER A 159 14.27 25.32 5.95
C SER A 159 12.86 25.35 5.36
N ILE A 160 12.57 26.28 4.44
CA ILE A 160 11.28 26.34 3.74
C ILE A 160 11.02 25.05 2.96
N PHE A 161 12.00 24.54 2.20
CA PHE A 161 11.80 23.31 1.46
C PHE A 161 11.65 22.07 2.36
N LEU A 162 12.29 22.04 3.53
CA LEU A 162 12.05 21.00 4.53
C LEU A 162 10.60 21.03 5.02
N GLN A 163 10.04 22.22 5.28
CA GLN A 163 8.64 22.36 5.68
C GLN A 163 7.67 21.93 4.57
N ILE A 164 7.93 22.33 3.31
CA ILE A 164 7.13 21.91 2.16
C ILE A 164 7.15 20.39 2.02
N ASN A 165 8.32 19.75 2.15
CA ASN A 165 8.42 18.29 2.13
C ASN A 165 7.66 17.65 3.30
N GLY A 166 7.72 18.21 4.50
CA GLY A 166 6.96 17.73 5.65
C GLY A 166 5.45 17.79 5.41
N ILE A 167 4.97 18.90 4.84
CA ILE A 167 3.56 19.07 4.46
C ILE A 167 3.17 18.05 3.38
N ALA A 168 4.01 17.89 2.35
CA ALA A 168 3.79 16.94 1.27
C ALA A 168 3.75 15.48 1.77
N ASP A 169 4.64 15.10 2.71
CA ASP A 169 4.65 13.78 3.35
C ASP A 169 3.36 13.54 4.16
N ASN A 170 2.82 14.57 4.84
CA ASN A 170 1.54 14.49 5.54
C ASN A 170 0.36 14.31 4.57
N PHE A 171 0.31 15.09 3.48
CA PHE A 171 -0.70 14.92 2.44
C PHE A 171 -0.63 13.55 1.78
N MET A 172 0.57 13.01 1.57
CA MET A 172 0.75 11.65 1.06
C MET A 172 0.27 10.58 2.03
N THR A 173 0.50 10.78 3.33
CA THR A 173 -0.04 9.88 4.35
C THR A 173 -1.57 9.88 4.35
N LEU A 174 -2.19 11.06 4.29
CA LEU A 174 -3.64 11.21 4.17
C LEU A 174 -4.17 10.63 2.85
N GLY A 175 -3.46 10.89 1.75
CA GLY A 175 -3.76 10.37 0.43
C GLY A 175 -3.75 8.84 0.41
N ASN A 176 -2.75 8.21 1.03
CA ASN A 176 -2.68 6.76 1.17
C ASN A 176 -3.86 6.21 1.97
N PHE A 177 -4.24 6.87 3.07
CA PHE A 177 -5.45 6.49 3.82
C PHE A 177 -6.72 6.64 2.98
N ALA A 178 -6.88 7.71 2.22
CA ALA A 178 -8.04 7.92 1.35
C ALA A 178 -8.08 6.89 0.20
N ILE A 179 -6.94 6.66 -0.45
CA ILE A 179 -6.81 5.75 -1.59
C ILE A 179 -7.06 4.30 -1.16
N TYR A 180 -6.39 3.83 -0.10
CA TYR A 180 -6.42 2.43 0.31
C TYR A 180 -7.47 2.16 1.38
N GLY A 181 -7.70 3.07 2.31
CA GLY A 181 -8.73 2.91 3.35
C GLY A 181 -10.12 3.23 2.82
N TRP A 182 -10.33 4.45 2.34
CA TRP A 182 -11.68 4.92 2.00
C TRP A 182 -12.26 4.23 0.76
N ARG A 183 -11.44 3.78 -0.19
CA ARG A 183 -11.95 3.17 -1.42
C ARG A 183 -12.60 1.81 -1.20
N HIS A 184 -12.17 1.04 -0.20
CA HIS A 184 -12.72 -0.28 0.09
C HIS A 184 -14.10 -0.16 0.74
N ARG A 185 -15.12 -0.76 0.10
CA ARG A 185 -16.50 -0.75 0.59
C ARG A 185 -16.62 -1.36 1.99
N GLU A 186 -15.89 -2.43 2.25
CA GLU A 186 -15.88 -3.13 3.54
C GLU A 186 -15.42 -2.21 4.68
N ILE A 187 -14.33 -1.46 4.45
CA ILE A 187 -13.80 -0.48 5.41
C ILE A 187 -14.83 0.62 5.65
N ARG A 188 -15.46 1.16 4.58
CA ARG A 188 -16.51 2.18 4.73
C ARG A 188 -17.72 1.66 5.51
N VAL A 189 -18.16 0.43 5.26
CA VAL A 189 -19.27 -0.19 5.98
C VAL A 189 -18.90 -0.44 7.45
N ALA A 190 -17.69 -0.93 7.72
CA ALA A 190 -17.20 -1.14 9.08
C ALA A 190 -17.12 0.19 9.85
N LEU A 191 -16.54 1.24 9.24
CA LEU A 191 -16.46 2.59 9.83
C LEU A 191 -17.84 3.19 10.08
N ARG A 192 -18.78 3.07 9.13
CA ARG A 192 -20.16 3.55 9.30
C ARG A 192 -20.89 2.86 10.45
N ASN A 193 -20.61 1.59 10.69
CA ASN A 193 -21.22 0.80 11.75
C ASN A 193 -20.54 0.97 13.11
N MET A 194 -19.36 1.59 13.16
CA MET A 194 -18.56 1.82 14.37
C MET A 194 -19.20 2.81 15.36
N PRO A 195 -19.72 3.98 14.96
CA PRO A 195 -20.30 4.95 15.89
C PRO A 195 -21.71 4.59 16.40
N PHE A 196 -22.42 3.66 15.77
CA PHE A 196 -23.82 3.33 16.12
C PHE A 196 -24.02 1.99 16.83
N LYS A 197 -22.96 1.20 17.05
CA LYS A 197 -23.02 0.10 18.02
C LYS A 197 -22.95 0.66 19.44
N LYS A 198 -24.05 1.26 19.91
CA LYS A 198 -24.38 1.19 21.34
C LYS A 198 -24.19 -0.26 21.73
N LYS A 199 -23.27 -0.55 22.66
CA LYS A 199 -23.07 -1.89 23.24
C LYS A 199 -24.42 -2.34 23.84
N SER A 200 -25.31 -2.91 23.05
CA SER A 200 -26.13 -3.99 23.59
C SER A 200 -25.16 -5.16 23.65
N VAL A 201 -24.61 -5.37 24.84
CA VAL A 201 -24.10 -6.67 25.23
C VAL A 201 -25.33 -7.58 25.18
N ARG A 202 -25.71 -8.00 23.98
CA ARG A 202 -26.74 -9.00 23.77
C ARG A 202 -26.07 -10.26 24.26
N LYS A 203 -26.36 -10.63 25.51
CA LYS A 203 -26.12 -11.97 26.02
C LYS A 203 -26.58 -12.91 24.90
N TYR A 204 -25.66 -13.65 24.33
CA TYR A 204 -26.04 -14.83 23.59
C TYR A 204 -26.70 -15.73 24.64
N ASP A 205 -28.03 -15.79 24.62
CA ASP A 205 -28.79 -16.80 25.33
C ASP A 205 -28.41 -18.15 24.70
N LEU A 206 -27.29 -18.69 25.15
CA LEU A 206 -26.93 -20.09 25.12
C LEU A 206 -27.85 -20.80 26.11
N LEU A 207 -29.10 -21.03 25.74
CA LEU A 207 -30.16 -21.82 26.40
C LEU A 207 -31.42 -21.48 25.57
N THR A 208 -32.01 -22.31 24.72
CA THR A 208 -32.31 -23.74 24.75
C THR A 208 -32.79 -24.11 23.34
N GLN A 209 -32.18 -25.09 22.67
CA GLN A 209 -32.88 -25.83 21.60
C GLN A 209 -33.30 -27.18 22.17
N PRO A 210 -34.61 -27.49 22.20
CA PRO A 210 -35.07 -28.81 22.62
C PRO A 210 -34.74 -29.83 21.53
N ASN A 211 -34.35 -31.02 21.97
CA ASN A 211 -34.19 -32.23 21.19
C ASN A 211 -35.38 -32.44 20.23
N THR A 212 -35.18 -32.20 18.94
CA THR A 212 -36.07 -32.73 17.90
C THR A 212 -35.34 -33.78 17.06
N SER A 213 -35.85 -35.00 17.24
CA SER A 213 -35.96 -36.14 16.32
C SER A 213 -35.16 -36.09 15.01
N ARG A 214 -34.37 -37.15 14.83
CA ARG A 214 -33.43 -37.46 13.74
C ARG A 214 -34.01 -37.60 12.31
N ARG A 215 -35.25 -37.21 12.01
CA ARG A 215 -35.87 -37.42 10.68
C ARG A 215 -36.02 -36.19 9.77
N ASP A 216 -35.85 -34.97 10.27
CA ASP A 216 -35.97 -33.75 9.44
C ASP A 216 -34.64 -33.23 8.88
N ARG A 217 -33.51 -33.92 9.13
CA ARG A 217 -32.18 -33.48 8.66
C ARG A 217 -31.90 -33.72 7.16
N GLN A 218 -32.78 -34.38 6.41
CA GLN A 218 -32.57 -34.58 4.96
C GLN A 218 -33.40 -33.69 4.05
N VAL A 219 -34.45 -33.01 4.56
CA VAL A 219 -35.29 -32.14 3.72
C VAL A 219 -34.84 -30.67 3.75
N THR A 220 -34.15 -30.23 4.81
CA THR A 220 -33.51 -28.89 4.83
C THR A 220 -32.20 -28.85 4.03
N LEU A 221 -31.65 -30.00 3.62
CA LEU A 221 -30.42 -30.06 2.80
C LEU A 221 -30.68 -29.83 1.30
N VAL A 222 -31.95 -29.76 0.87
CA VAL A 222 -32.36 -29.65 -0.55
C VAL A 222 -33.10 -28.32 -0.85
N VAL A 223 -33.26 -27.43 0.12
CA VAL A 223 -33.72 -26.03 -0.09
C VAL A 223 -32.56 -25.16 -0.62
N ALA A 224 -31.90 -25.70 -1.64
CA ALA A 224 -31.25 -25.00 -2.73
C ALA A 224 -32.22 -24.92 -3.92
N LEU A 225 -33.51 -24.67 -3.69
CA LEU A 225 -34.45 -24.53 -4.81
C LEU A 225 -35.02 -23.13 -5.01
N TYR A 226 -35.04 -22.24 -4.01
CA TYR A 226 -35.38 -20.83 -4.26
C TYR A 226 -34.60 -19.86 -3.37
N GLY A 227 -33.55 -19.29 -3.96
CA GLY A 227 -33.05 -17.93 -3.69
C GLY A 227 -32.66 -17.58 -2.25
N THR A 228 -31.42 -17.87 -1.86
CA THR A 228 -30.55 -16.90 -1.16
C THR A 228 -29.15 -17.49 -1.03
N ARG A 229 -28.14 -16.72 -1.45
CA ARG A 229 -26.73 -17.14 -1.51
C ARG A 229 -26.14 -17.26 -0.09
N PRO A 230 -25.44 -18.35 0.25
CA PRO A 230 -24.62 -18.39 1.45
C PRO A 230 -23.30 -17.65 1.17
N THR A 231 -23.12 -16.50 1.80
CA THR A 231 -21.81 -15.87 1.96
C THR A 231 -20.96 -16.72 2.89
N VAL A 232 -20.19 -17.64 2.30
CA VAL A 232 -19.02 -18.21 2.95
C VAL A 232 -18.00 -17.06 3.08
N LEU A 233 -17.60 -16.74 4.31
CA LEU A 233 -16.43 -15.89 4.60
C LEU A 233 -15.16 -16.63 4.12
N ARG A 234 -14.91 -16.60 2.81
CA ARG A 234 -13.60 -16.86 2.20
C ARG A 234 -12.93 -15.51 1.97
N HIS A 235 -11.61 -15.48 2.12
CA HIS A 235 -10.77 -14.31 1.90
C HIS A 235 -11.22 -13.51 0.64
N PRO A 236 -11.29 -12.17 0.70
CA PRO A 236 -11.99 -11.32 -0.28
C PRO A 236 -11.34 -11.24 -1.67
N TRP A 237 -10.39 -12.12 -2.00
CA TRP A 237 -9.60 -12.07 -3.22
C TRP A 237 -9.80 -13.28 -4.16
N CYS A 238 -10.68 -14.23 -3.83
CA CYS A 238 -10.92 -15.41 -4.67
C CYS A 238 -12.42 -15.58 -4.95
N LEU A 239 -12.90 -14.94 -6.03
CA LEU A 239 -14.15 -15.32 -6.68
C LEU A 239 -13.82 -16.40 -7.71
N VAL A 240 -14.02 -17.66 -7.32
CA VAL A 240 -14.11 -18.78 -8.27
C VAL A 240 -15.59 -19.04 -8.47
N ASP A 241 -16.06 -18.87 -9.69
CA ASP A 241 -17.43 -19.24 -10.06
C ASP A 241 -17.50 -20.77 -10.17
N ALA A 242 -18.54 -21.37 -9.59
CA ALA A 242 -18.66 -22.82 -9.45
C ALA A 242 -19.23 -23.52 -10.70
N ALA A 243 -19.34 -22.81 -11.82
CA ALA A 243 -19.73 -23.37 -13.09
C ALA A 243 -18.48 -23.61 -13.95
N GLY A 244 -18.14 -24.88 -14.19
CA GLY A 244 -17.03 -25.32 -15.03
C GLY A 244 -17.21 -25.01 -16.52
N GLY A 245 -17.33 -23.73 -16.87
CA GLY A 245 -17.25 -23.21 -18.22
C GLY A 245 -15.91 -22.54 -18.43
N LEU A 246 -15.24 -22.89 -19.54
CA LEU A 246 -14.05 -22.20 -20.04
C LEU A 246 -14.43 -20.73 -20.36
N LEU A 247 -14.32 -19.86 -19.37
CA LEU A 247 -14.36 -18.42 -19.57
C LEU A 247 -12.97 -17.87 -19.26
N THR A 248 -12.48 -17.08 -20.20
CA THR A 248 -11.26 -16.28 -20.09
C THR A 248 -11.18 -15.66 -18.69
N PRO A 249 -10.03 -15.80 -17.99
CA PRO A 249 -9.91 -15.32 -16.63
C PRO A 249 -10.20 -13.82 -16.59
N VAL A 250 -11.17 -13.42 -15.77
CA VAL A 250 -11.38 -12.02 -15.40
C VAL A 250 -10.17 -11.60 -14.57
N VAL A 251 -9.19 -11.01 -15.25
CA VAL A 251 -8.03 -10.37 -14.65
C VAL A 251 -8.52 -9.14 -13.87
N ILE A 252 -8.35 -9.18 -12.55
CA ILE A 252 -8.56 -8.07 -11.58
C ILE A 252 -7.26 -7.30 -11.45
#